data_AF-A0A956ANT8-F1
#
_entry.id   AF-A0A956ANT8-F1
#
_cell.length_a   1.000
_cell.length_b   1.000
_cell.length_c   1.000
_cell.angle_alpha   90.00
_cell.angle_beta   90.00
_cell.angle_gamma   90.00
#
_symmetry.space_group_name_H-M   'P 1'
#
loop_
_entity.id
_entity.type
_entity.pdbx_description
1 polymer ?
#
loop_
_entity_poly.entity_id
_entity_poly.type
_entity_poly.pdbx_seq_one_letter_code
_entity_poly.pdbx_strand_id
1 'polypeptide(L)'
;MTEPKAELTKLLTAIFADGIVDVSEHRALKAYRDHSVLSEADVQQVFTRFLENKFDEAMADGKITTQERLLIANIVTQLKLPESAVPVHVRMMLQD
;
A
#
# COMPACT_ATOMS: atom_id res chain seq x y z
N MET A 1 5.53 -7.60 -21.22
CA MET A 1 6.04 -6.38 -20.56
C MET A 1 5.14 -6.07 -19.40
N THR A 2 5.38 -6.72 -18.27
CA THR A 2 4.51 -6.71 -17.07
C THR A 2 5.32 -6.49 -15.79
N GLU A 3 6.63 -6.28 -15.92
CA GLU A 3 7.59 -6.44 -14.84
C GLU A 3 7.59 -5.28 -13.83
N PRO A 4 7.53 -4.00 -14.24
CA PRO A 4 7.68 -2.90 -13.26
C PRO A 4 6.51 -2.81 -12.26
N LYS A 5 5.27 -3.02 -12.70
CA LYS A 5 4.11 -3.02 -11.78
C LYS A 5 4.20 -4.16 -10.78
N ALA A 6 4.60 -5.35 -11.24
CA ALA A 6 4.72 -6.53 -10.40
C ALA A 6 5.89 -6.41 -9.39
N GLU A 7 7.01 -5.81 -9.80
CA GLU A 7 8.12 -5.47 -8.91
C GLU A 7 7.71 -4.48 -7.83
N LEU A 8 6.98 -3.42 -8.19
CA LEU A 8 6.46 -2.47 -7.21
C LEU A 8 5.53 -3.17 -6.21
N THR A 9 4.61 -4.02 -6.67
CA THR A 9 3.76 -4.81 -5.76
C THR A 9 4.59 -5.68 -4.81
N LYS A 10 5.61 -6.39 -5.31
CA LYS A 10 6.48 -7.22 -4.47
C LYS A 10 7.24 -6.39 -3.44
N LEU A 11 7.75 -5.23 -3.84
CA LEU A 11 8.45 -4.31 -2.96
C LEU A 11 7.52 -3.82 -1.84
N LEU A 12 6.30 -3.42 -2.17
CA LEU A 12 5.30 -3.01 -1.18
C LEU A 12 4.95 -4.15 -0.22
N THR A 13 4.73 -5.36 -0.73
CA THR A 13 4.46 -6.52 0.12
C THR A 13 5.61 -6.80 1.08
N ALA A 14 6.87 -6.63 0.64
CA ALA A 14 8.04 -6.82 1.51
C ALA A 14 8.12 -5.73 2.59
N ILE A 15 8.01 -4.45 2.20
CA ILE A 15 8.10 -3.28 3.10
C ILE A 15 7.00 -3.28 4.16
N PHE A 16 5.81 -3.77 3.82
CA PHE A 16 4.67 -3.75 4.73
C PHE A 16 4.36 -5.13 5.33
N ALA A 17 5.27 -6.10 5.21
CA ALA A 17 5.06 -7.45 5.74
C ALA A 17 5.02 -7.48 7.28
N ASP A 18 5.85 -6.68 7.93
CA ASP A 18 5.95 -6.57 9.39
C ASP A 18 5.14 -5.39 9.97
N GLY A 19 4.54 -4.58 9.09
CA GLY A 19 3.76 -3.40 9.44
C GLY A 19 4.59 -2.19 9.89
N ILE A 20 5.93 -2.25 9.80
CA ILE A 20 6.84 -1.20 10.25
C ILE A 20 7.73 -0.79 9.07
N VAL A 21 7.48 0.39 8.52
CA VAL A 21 8.36 0.94 7.47
C VAL A 21 9.59 1.56 8.10
N ASP A 22 10.76 0.96 7.84
CA ASP A 22 12.04 1.51 8.27
C ASP A 22 12.62 2.52 7.25
N VAL A 23 13.73 3.16 7.62
CA VAL A 23 14.41 4.16 6.76
C VAL A 23 15.00 3.52 5.50
N SER A 24 15.43 2.26 5.60
CA SER A 24 16.00 1.45 4.52
C SER A 24 14.95 1.15 3.44
N GLU A 25 13.76 0.77 3.87
CA GLU A 25 12.58 0.45 3.07
C GLU A 25 12.01 1.69 2.40
N HIS A 26 11.90 2.80 3.14
CA HIS A 26 11.53 4.09 2.54
C HIS A 26 12.56 4.52 1.48
N ARG A 27 13.86 4.26 1.70
CA ARG A 27 14.90 4.54 0.70
C ARG A 27 14.75 3.62 -0.51
N ALA A 28 14.46 2.34 -0.32
CA ALA A 28 14.24 1.38 -1.39
C ALA A 28 13.05 1.77 -2.27
N LEU A 29 11.93 2.18 -1.66
CA LEU A 29 10.75 2.66 -2.39
C LEU A 29 11.05 3.94 -3.19
N LYS A 30 11.80 4.88 -2.61
CA LYS A 30 12.21 6.10 -3.32
C LYS A 30 13.14 5.78 -4.48
N ALA A 31 14.14 4.92 -4.27
CA ALA A 31 15.05 4.49 -5.32
C ALA A 31 14.30 3.77 -6.45
N TYR A 32 13.31 2.93 -6.12
CA TYR A 32 12.45 2.30 -7.11
C TYR A 32 11.71 3.35 -7.95
N ARG A 33 11.10 4.36 -7.33
CA ARG A 33 10.44 5.47 -8.04
C ARG A 33 11.40 6.19 -8.98
N ASP A 34 12.61 6.50 -8.53
CA ASP A 34 13.60 7.25 -9.31
C ASP A 34 14.11 6.46 -10.54
N HIS A 35 14.07 5.13 -10.49
CA HIS A 35 14.51 4.24 -11.59
C HIS A 35 13.38 3.60 -12.39
N SER A 36 12.13 3.69 -11.93
CA SER A 36 11.00 3.08 -12.62
C SER A 36 10.55 3.91 -13.83
N VAL A 37 10.07 3.22 -14.87
CA VAL A 37 9.38 3.85 -16.01
C VAL A 37 7.87 3.97 -15.78
N LEU A 38 7.41 3.77 -14.54
CA LEU A 38 5.99 3.78 -14.20
C LEU A 38 5.46 5.21 -14.23
N SER A 39 4.32 5.40 -14.90
CA SER A 39 3.59 6.66 -14.81
C SER A 39 2.92 6.81 -13.43
N GLU A 40 2.53 8.03 -13.06
CA GLU A 40 1.75 8.26 -11.82
C GLU A 40 0.47 7.42 -11.78
N ALA A 41 -0.21 7.25 -12.92
CA ALA A 41 -1.40 6.41 -13.04
C ALA A 41 -1.09 4.93 -12.78
N ASP A 42 0.06 4.44 -13.24
CA ASP A 42 0.49 3.05 -13.00
C ASP A 42 0.80 2.82 -11.53
N VAL A 43 1.52 3.77 -10.90
CA VAL A 43 1.84 3.74 -9.48
C VAL A 43 0.56 3.78 -8.66
N GLN A 44 -0.39 4.66 -8.99
CA GLN A 44 -1.69 4.74 -8.34
C GLN A 44 -2.47 3.43 -8.48
N GLN A 45 -2.49 2.81 -9.67
CA GLN A 45 -3.16 1.53 -9.89
C GLN A 45 -2.57 0.42 -9.00
N VAL A 46 -1.24 0.36 -8.88
CA VAL A 46 -0.56 -0.62 -8.01
C VAL A 46 -0.91 -0.38 -6.54
N PHE A 47 -0.89 0.87 -6.09
CA PHE A 47 -1.27 1.22 -4.71
C PHE A 47 -2.73 0.91 -4.38
N THR A 48 -3.65 1.27 -5.27
CA THR A 48 -5.08 0.97 -5.11
C THR A 48 -5.30 -0.54 -4.97
N ARG A 49 -4.72 -1.34 -5.88
CA ARG A 49 -4.82 -2.81 -5.80
C ARG A 49 -4.17 -3.39 -4.54
N PHE A 50 -3.05 -2.82 -4.11
CA PHE A 50 -2.38 -3.27 -2.88
C PHE A 50 -3.25 -3.02 -1.65
N LEU A 51 -3.86 -1.84 -1.54
CA LEU A 51 -4.79 -1.51 -0.45
C LEU A 51 -6.06 -2.36 -0.48
N GLU A 52 -6.62 -2.62 -1.66
CA GLU A 52 -7.77 -3.54 -1.84
C GLU A 52 -7.41 -4.95 -1.34
N ASN A 53 -6.27 -5.49 -1.76
CA ASN A 53 -5.83 -6.80 -1.28
C ASN A 53 -5.65 -6.85 0.24
N LYS A 54 -5.06 -5.80 0.84
CA LYS A 54 -4.89 -5.72 2.30
C LYS A 54 -6.21 -5.59 3.05
N PHE A 55 -7.17 -4.87 2.47
CA PHE A 55 -8.51 -4.80 3.01
C PHE A 55 -9.22 -6.16 2.93
N ASP A 56 -9.15 -6.84 1.80
CA ASP A 56 -9.73 -8.17 1.61
C ASP A 56 -9.11 -9.20 2.55
N GLU A 57 -7.78 -9.16 2.76
CA GLU A 57 -7.08 -9.97 3.75
C GLU A 57 -7.62 -9.71 5.17
N ALA A 58 -7.76 -8.44 5.57
CA ALA A 58 -8.29 -8.07 6.89
C ALA A 58 -9.79 -8.39 7.06
N MET A 59 -10.55 -8.41 5.96
CA MET A 59 -11.96 -8.76 5.95
C MET A 59 -12.23 -10.26 5.82
N ALA A 60 -11.21 -11.08 5.49
CA ALA A 60 -11.37 -12.50 5.22
C ALA A 60 -11.99 -13.26 6.41
N ASP A 61 -11.64 -12.86 7.63
CA ASP A 61 -12.17 -13.43 8.87
C ASP A 61 -13.48 -12.77 9.34
N GLY A 62 -14.05 -11.89 8.51
CA GLY A 62 -15.32 -11.20 8.74
C GLY A 62 -15.27 -10.09 9.81
N LYS A 63 -14.08 -9.81 10.36
CA LYS A 63 -13.85 -8.76 11.35
C LYS A 63 -12.47 -8.15 11.18
N ILE A 64 -12.43 -6.83 11.02
CA ILE A 64 -11.18 -6.07 11.01
C ILE A 64 -10.76 -5.81 12.44
N THR A 65 -9.60 -6.34 12.83
CA THR A 65 -9.00 -6.08 14.13
C THR A 65 -8.39 -4.68 14.20
N THR A 66 -8.17 -4.17 15.41
CA THR A 66 -7.45 -2.91 15.62
C THR A 66 -6.05 -2.94 15.00
N GLN A 67 -5.38 -4.09 15.05
CA GLN A 67 -4.03 -4.24 14.49
C GLN A 67 -4.01 -4.13 12.97
N GLU A 68 -4.95 -4.78 12.27
CA GLU A 68 -5.06 -4.68 10.81
C GLU A 68 -5.44 -3.27 10.35
N ARG A 69 -6.35 -2.62 11.09
CA ARG A 69 -6.70 -1.22 10.85
C ARG A 69 -5.48 -0.31 10.99
N LEU A 70 -4.69 -0.48 12.06
CA LEU A 70 -3.47 0.30 12.28
C LEU A 70 -2.42 0.03 11.19
N LEU A 71 -2.30 -1.21 10.72
CA LEU A 71 -1.41 -1.57 9.62
C LEU A 71 -1.80 -0.85 8.33
N ILE A 72 -3.08 -0.87 7.95
CA ILE A 72 -3.57 -0.17 6.75
C ILE A 72 -3.45 1.36 6.91
N ALA A 73 -3.73 1.90 8.10
CA ALA A 73 -3.54 3.31 8.41
C ALA A 73 -2.07 3.73 8.26
N ASN A 74 -1.15 2.90 8.75
CA ASN A 74 0.28 3.13 8.63
C ASN A 74 0.70 3.12 7.16
N ILE A 75 0.24 2.15 6.35
CA ILE A 75 0.49 2.11 4.90
C ILE A 75 0.09 3.44 4.24
N VAL A 76 -1.15 3.89 4.44
CA VAL A 76 -1.65 5.14 3.84
C VAL A 76 -0.81 6.35 4.27
N THR A 77 -0.44 6.40 5.55
CA THR A 77 0.36 7.50 6.13
C THR A 77 1.79 7.52 5.59
N GLN A 78 2.47 6.37 5.57
CA GLN A 78 3.87 6.25 5.13
C GLN A 78 4.01 6.58 3.64
N LEU A 79 3.03 6.17 2.84
CA LEU A 79 3.01 6.41 1.40
C LEU A 79 2.54 7.82 1.04
N LYS A 80 2.03 8.59 2.01
CA LYS A 80 1.45 9.94 1.81
C LYS A 80 0.47 9.97 0.64
N LEU A 81 -0.37 8.94 0.54
CA LEU A 81 -1.32 8.82 -0.56
C LEU A 81 -2.37 9.94 -0.45
N PRO A 82 -2.72 10.62 -1.56
CA PRO A 82 -3.86 11.52 -1.55
C PRO A 82 -5.14 10.71 -1.29
N GLU A 83 -6.13 11.31 -0.62
CA GLU A 83 -7.39 10.62 -0.32
C GLU A 83 -8.10 10.06 -1.56
N SER A 84 -7.90 10.70 -2.72
CA SER A 84 -8.43 10.25 -4.01
C SER A 84 -7.81 8.94 -4.52
N ALA A 85 -6.61 8.58 -4.03
CA ALA A 85 -5.93 7.32 -4.34
C ALA A 85 -6.28 6.19 -3.34
N VAL A 86 -6.88 6.54 -2.20
CA VAL A 86 -7.30 5.57 -1.19
C VAL A 86 -8.73 5.10 -1.51
N PRO A 87 -8.97 3.78 -1.67
CA PRO A 87 -10.31 3.26 -1.91
C PRO A 87 -11.33 3.73 -0.87
N VAL A 88 -12.57 3.96 -1.29
CA VAL A 88 -13.63 4.51 -0.41
C VAL A 88 -13.85 3.63 0.82
N HIS A 89 -13.91 2.31 0.65
CA HIS A 89 -14.11 1.37 1.76
C HIS A 89 -12.94 1.37 2.75
N VAL A 90 -11.70 1.50 2.26
CA VAL A 90 -10.51 1.68 3.12
C VAL A 90 -10.61 3.00 3.88
N ARG A 91 -11.01 4.10 3.23
CA ARG A 91 -11.20 5.39 3.90
C ARG A 91 -12.27 5.31 5.00
N MET A 92 -13.40 4.69 4.72
CA MET A 92 -14.47 4.49 5.71
C MET A 92 -13.96 3.67 6.90
N MET A 93 -13.24 2.58 6.66
CA MET A 93 -12.60 1.79 7.70
C MET A 93 -11.61 2.59 8.55
N LEU A 94 -10.91 3.58 7.98
CA LEU A 94 -9.93 4.39 8.71
C LEU A 94 -10.55 5.58 9.48
N GLN A 95 -11.82 5.90 9.25
CA GLN A 95 -12.54 7.01 9.89
C GLN A 95 -13.32 6.60 11.15
N ASP A 96 -13.57 5.31 11.34
CA ASP A 96 -14.17 4.73 12.56
C ASP A 96 -13.14 4.62 13.72
#